data_AF-I0YI45-F1
#
_entry.id   AF-I0YI45-F1
#
_cell.length_a   1.000
_cell.length_b   1.000
_cell.length_c   1.000
_cell.angle_alpha   90.00
_cell.angle_beta   90.00
_cell.angle_gamma   90.00
#
_symmetry.space_group_name_H-M   'P 1'
#
loop_
_entity.id
_entity.type
_entity.pdbx_description
1 polymer ?
#
loop_
_entity_poly.entity_id
_entity_poly.type
_entity_poly.pdbx_seq_one_letter_code
_entity_poly.pdbx_strand_id
1 'polypeptide(L)'
;MGGSHHFIRPHDTDTFIVVNTRKCSPCRSLLTKAQEYNKEVLKTVSKAWMGDGFTLLLRKQNIGMDFAAHNVTIEWCRQLDIIKQYKYFIFLNSSVRGPFYPSYLPPSWQWTQVFTDRIDENVKLVGSSLVCLPPTDLGGPGPRVESWAFGVDRIGLKTVLDEGVFHVRKCKLCSDGIVVKGEYGLSTAIFNAGYNIATIMSMYPVGINWRKRVHWKCNNNTHPSRHGTYDNISMHPFETVFVKASWKVGEPHLSAYTRWFLAHSNGHANTQGLYADKMYRYATSQLAQEIDIDADLFKVDSFS
;
A
#
# COMPACT_ATOMS: atom_id res chain seq x y z
N MET A 1 -21.45 -0.33 26.93
CA MET A 1 -20.81 -1.00 25.77
C MET A 1 -19.99 0.05 25.02
N GLY A 2 -18.84 0.43 25.58
CA GLY A 2 -17.93 1.42 24.99
C GLY A 2 -16.87 0.69 24.18
N GLY A 3 -17.18 0.38 22.93
CA GLY A 3 -16.18 -0.10 21.98
C GLY A 3 -15.34 1.08 21.56
N SER A 4 -14.23 1.32 22.25
CA SER A 4 -13.23 2.25 21.73
C SER A 4 -12.69 1.66 20.43
N HIS A 5 -13.17 2.15 19.29
CA HIS A 5 -12.60 1.88 17.97
C HIS A 5 -11.24 2.57 17.83
N HIS A 6 -10.36 2.38 18.81
CA HIS A 6 -8.97 2.74 18.70
C HIS A 6 -8.39 1.87 17.61
N PHE A 7 -7.72 2.51 16.66
CA PHE A 7 -6.84 1.86 15.72
C PHE A 7 -5.84 1.02 16.50
N ILE A 8 -6.09 -0.28 16.63
CA ILE A 8 -5.21 -1.18 17.37
C ILE A 8 -3.99 -1.37 16.48
N ARG A 9 -2.85 -0.85 16.94
CA ARG A 9 -1.57 -1.16 16.31
C ARG A 9 -1.45 -2.68 16.26
N PRO A 10 -1.10 -3.28 15.10
CA PRO A 10 -0.89 -4.71 15.02
C PRO A 10 0.05 -5.19 16.13
N HIS A 11 -0.35 -6.24 16.82
CA HIS A 11 0.50 -6.92 17.79
C HIS A 11 1.64 -7.64 17.05
N ASP A 12 2.72 -7.96 17.77
CA ASP A 12 3.88 -8.68 17.22
C ASP A 12 4.46 -8.05 15.93
N THR A 13 4.39 -6.72 15.85
CA THR A 13 4.79 -5.95 14.66
C THR A 13 5.65 -4.76 15.04
N ASP A 14 6.79 -4.65 14.37
CA ASP A 14 7.64 -3.46 14.41
C ASP A 14 7.46 -2.62 13.14
N THR A 15 7.36 -1.31 13.33
CA THR A 15 7.12 -0.35 12.25
C THR A 15 8.37 0.47 11.99
N PHE A 16 8.80 0.49 10.72
CA PHE A 16 9.93 1.28 10.26
C PHE A 16 9.42 2.38 9.34
N ILE A 17 9.69 3.63 9.69
CA ILE A 17 9.37 4.79 8.86
C ILE A 17 10.65 5.41 8.35
N VAL A 18 10.74 5.56 7.05
CA VAL A 18 11.88 6.23 6.40
C VAL A 18 11.45 7.59 5.90
N VAL A 19 12.21 8.61 6.29
CA VAL A 19 11.98 9.99 5.90
C VAL A 19 13.16 10.47 5.05
N ASN A 20 12.90 10.81 3.79
CA ASN A 20 13.94 11.28 2.86
C ASN A 20 14.16 12.80 2.89
N THR A 21 13.32 13.57 3.60
CA THR A 21 13.40 15.05 3.64
C THR A 21 13.15 15.58 5.04
N ARG A 22 13.49 16.84 5.32
CA ARG A 22 13.16 17.46 6.62
C ARG A 22 11.67 17.76 6.78
N LYS A 23 10.86 17.65 5.72
CA LYS A 23 9.41 17.83 5.77
C LYS A 23 8.76 16.47 6.03
N CYS A 24 8.25 16.29 7.25
CA CYS A 24 7.37 15.18 7.58
C CYS A 24 6.20 15.67 8.41
N SER A 25 4.99 15.28 8.02
CA SER A 25 3.76 15.49 8.77
C SER A 25 2.94 14.19 8.67
N PRO A 26 2.45 13.61 9.79
CA PRO A 26 2.49 14.16 11.16
C PRO A 26 3.80 13.90 11.94
N CYS A 27 4.83 13.26 11.37
CA CYS A 27 5.99 12.80 12.15
C CYS A 27 6.99 13.88 12.64
N ARG A 28 6.59 15.17 12.64
CA ARG A 28 7.44 16.30 13.05
C ARG A 28 7.94 16.18 14.49
N SER A 29 7.10 15.72 15.42
CA SER A 29 7.46 15.49 16.83
C SER A 29 8.44 14.33 17.02
N LEU A 30 8.48 13.37 16.08
CA LEU A 30 9.46 12.28 16.11
C LEU A 30 10.79 12.73 15.52
N LEU A 31 10.77 13.60 14.51
CA LEU A 31 11.99 14.20 13.95
C LEU A 31 12.78 15.01 14.98
N THR A 32 12.13 15.62 15.97
CA THR A 32 12.83 16.34 17.05
C THR A 32 13.50 15.39 18.05
N LYS A 33 13.00 14.16 18.21
CA LYS A 33 13.59 13.13 19.06
C LYS A 33 14.73 12.36 18.39
N ALA A 34 14.85 12.44 17.06
CA ALA A 34 15.87 11.72 16.31
C ALA A 34 17.28 12.27 16.56
N GLN A 35 18.22 11.38 16.87
CA GLN A 35 19.61 11.70 17.16
C GLN A 35 20.52 11.35 15.98
N GLU A 36 21.72 11.94 15.93
CA GLU A 36 22.71 11.55 14.92
C GLU A 36 23.02 10.07 15.02
N TYR A 37 22.94 9.38 13.89
CA TYR A 37 23.20 7.95 13.85
C TYR A 37 24.65 7.69 13.48
N ASN A 38 25.25 6.67 14.12
CA ASN A 38 26.65 6.31 13.91
C ASN A 38 26.94 6.09 12.42
N LYS A 39 27.87 6.89 11.88
CA LYS A 39 28.27 6.86 10.47
C LYS A 39 28.85 5.51 10.03
N GLU A 40 29.35 4.70 10.97
CA GLU A 40 30.00 3.42 10.66
C GLU A 40 29.00 2.33 10.26
N VAL A 41 27.74 2.38 10.73
CA VAL A 41 26.76 1.30 10.50
C VAL A 41 25.97 1.50 9.21
N LEU A 42 25.50 2.72 8.91
CA LEU A 42 24.87 3.02 7.61
C LEU A 42 25.16 4.45 7.13
N LYS A 43 25.98 4.56 6.09
CA LYS A 43 26.36 5.86 5.50
C LYS A 43 25.18 6.66 4.96
N THR A 44 24.06 6.01 4.60
CA THR A 44 22.88 6.62 3.98
C THR A 44 21.91 7.25 4.98
N VAL A 45 22.02 6.92 6.27
CA VAL A 45 21.19 7.45 7.36
C VAL A 45 21.94 8.59 8.05
N SER A 46 21.24 9.70 8.33
CA SER A 46 21.80 10.85 9.07
C SER A 46 21.38 10.84 10.53
N LYS A 47 20.11 10.51 10.80
CA LYS A 47 19.55 10.43 12.13
C LYS A 47 18.64 9.23 12.26
N ALA A 48 18.52 8.73 13.47
CA ALA A 48 17.59 7.67 13.78
C ALA A 48 16.91 7.90 15.13
N TRP A 49 15.73 7.33 15.29
CA TRP A 49 15.07 7.13 16.57
C TRP A 49 14.60 5.68 16.64
N MET A 50 14.87 5.01 17.76
CA MET A 50 14.42 3.65 18.03
C MET A 50 13.64 3.66 19.34
N GLY A 51 12.47 3.05 19.33
CA GLY A 51 11.69 2.76 20.53
C GLY A 51 10.89 1.48 20.33
N ASP A 52 10.01 1.17 21.27
CA ASP A 52 9.32 -0.12 21.32
C ASP A 52 8.41 -0.34 20.10
N GLY A 53 8.93 -1.16 19.20
CA GLY A 53 8.43 -1.48 17.87
C GLY A 53 8.11 -0.32 16.94
N PHE A 54 8.78 0.81 17.14
CA PHE A 54 8.78 1.88 16.17
C PHE A 54 10.21 2.38 15.94
N THR A 55 10.62 2.46 14.68
CA THR A 55 11.91 2.99 14.27
C THR A 55 11.72 4.05 13.19
N LEU A 56 12.37 5.20 13.36
CA LEU A 56 12.42 6.28 12.38
C LEU A 56 13.84 6.39 11.81
N LEU A 57 13.97 6.35 10.49
CA LEU A 57 15.23 6.50 9.78
C LEU A 57 15.21 7.76 8.90
N LEU A 58 16.12 8.69 9.14
CA LEU A 58 16.26 9.91 8.35
C LEU A 58 17.35 9.76 7.29
N ARG A 59 16.96 9.61 6.03
CA ARG A 59 17.90 9.41 4.90
C ARG A 59 18.53 10.72 4.46
N LYS A 60 19.81 10.65 4.07
CA LYS A 60 20.58 11.81 3.58
C LYS A 60 20.16 12.29 2.20
N GLN A 61 19.74 11.37 1.33
CA GLN A 61 19.44 11.65 -0.07
C GLN A 61 18.13 10.99 -0.49
N ASN A 62 17.32 11.73 -1.25
CA ASN A 62 16.09 11.22 -1.86
C ASN A 62 16.35 10.67 -3.27
N ILE A 63 17.15 9.60 -3.35
CA ILE A 63 17.46 8.90 -4.61
C ILE A 63 16.86 7.49 -4.54
N GLY A 64 16.29 7.02 -5.65
CA GLY A 64 15.73 5.68 -5.82
C GLY A 64 14.35 5.46 -5.20
N MET A 65 13.62 6.55 -4.94
CA MET A 65 12.21 6.55 -4.50
C MET A 65 11.99 5.67 -3.25
N ASP A 66 10.85 4.99 -3.20
CA ASP A 66 10.41 4.05 -2.16
C ASP A 66 11.30 2.80 -2.09
N PHE A 67 11.71 2.23 -3.22
CA PHE A 67 12.62 1.07 -3.22
C PHE A 67 13.92 1.34 -2.48
N ALA A 68 14.50 2.53 -2.64
CA ALA A 68 15.70 2.87 -1.88
C ALA A 68 15.42 3.15 -0.40
N ALA A 69 14.21 3.56 -0.04
CA ALA A 69 13.79 3.67 1.37
C ALA A 69 13.62 2.28 2.00
N HIS A 70 13.00 1.34 1.28
CA HIS A 70 12.91 -0.07 1.67
C HIS A 70 14.30 -0.69 1.83
N ASN A 71 15.20 -0.47 0.87
CA ASN A 71 16.58 -0.95 0.94
C ASN A 71 17.30 -0.48 2.22
N VAL A 72 17.19 0.81 2.56
CA VAL A 72 17.81 1.34 3.79
C VAL A 72 17.25 0.68 5.04
N THR A 73 15.95 0.38 5.07
CA THR A 73 15.32 -0.32 6.20
C THR A 73 15.82 -1.75 6.32
N ILE A 74 15.96 -2.46 5.19
CA ILE A 74 16.46 -3.84 5.16
C ILE A 74 17.91 -3.88 5.63
N GLU A 75 18.76 -2.99 5.10
CA GLU A 75 20.16 -2.89 5.51
C GLU A 75 20.29 -2.51 6.99
N TRP A 76 19.44 -1.61 7.49
CA TRP A 76 19.36 -1.32 8.92
C TRP A 76 19.06 -2.56 9.76
N CYS A 77 18.05 -3.33 9.38
CA CYS A 77 17.66 -4.52 10.12
C CYS A 77 18.74 -5.62 10.04
N ARG A 78 19.48 -5.70 8.93
CA ARG A 78 20.60 -6.63 8.75
C ARG A 78 21.80 -6.27 9.62
N GLN A 79 22.20 -5.00 9.65
CA GLN A 79 23.36 -4.55 10.43
C GLN A 79 23.13 -4.69 11.94
N LEU A 80 21.87 -4.58 12.39
CA LEU A 80 21.51 -4.82 13.79
C LEU A 80 21.15 -6.29 14.08
N ASP A 81 21.23 -7.18 13.08
CA ASP A 81 20.88 -8.60 13.19
C ASP A 81 19.45 -8.85 13.75
N ILE A 82 18.53 -7.92 13.51
CA ILE A 82 17.12 -8.02 13.91
C ILE A 82 16.23 -8.53 12.79
N ILE A 83 16.69 -8.50 11.54
CA ILE A 83 15.90 -8.94 10.38
C ILE A 83 15.41 -10.40 10.52
N LYS A 84 16.21 -11.25 11.18
CA LYS A 84 15.91 -12.66 11.45
C LYS A 84 14.80 -12.89 12.47
N GLN A 85 14.28 -11.85 13.12
CA GLN A 85 13.18 -11.94 14.07
C GLN A 85 11.83 -11.96 13.35
N TYR A 86 11.72 -11.32 12.19
CA TYR A 86 10.45 -11.19 11.47
C TYR A 86 10.16 -12.37 10.56
N LYS A 87 8.94 -12.91 10.60
CA LYS A 87 8.47 -13.95 9.66
C LYS A 87 8.01 -13.37 8.34
N TYR A 88 7.39 -12.19 8.39
CA TYR A 88 6.80 -11.49 7.26
C TYR A 88 7.30 -10.05 7.20
N PHE A 89 7.29 -9.49 6.00
CA PHE A 89 7.70 -8.12 5.72
C PHE A 89 6.65 -7.47 4.84
N ILE A 90 6.08 -6.36 5.30
CA ILE A 90 5.09 -5.59 4.55
C ILE A 90 5.69 -4.23 4.20
N PHE A 91 5.66 -3.90 2.92
CA PHE A 91 6.24 -2.70 2.34
C PHE A 91 5.13 -1.76 1.90
N LEU A 92 5.22 -0.49 2.30
CA LEU A 92 4.25 0.55 1.98
C LEU A 92 4.95 1.79 1.43
N ASN A 93 4.43 2.34 0.34
CA ASN A 93 4.86 3.63 -0.17
C ASN A 93 4.11 4.77 0.57
N SER A 94 4.79 5.88 0.87
CA SER A 94 4.21 7.05 1.57
C SER A 94 3.07 7.79 0.85
N SER A 95 2.72 7.40 -0.37
CA SER A 95 1.63 7.99 -1.17
C SER A 95 0.32 7.22 -1.10
N VAL A 96 0.27 6.15 -0.30
CA VAL A 96 -0.97 5.42 -0.01
C VAL A 96 -1.69 6.04 1.20
N ARG A 97 -2.99 5.81 1.29
CA ARG A 97 -3.78 6.02 2.51
C ARG A 97 -4.36 4.70 2.97
N GLY A 98 -4.51 4.53 4.27
CA GLY A 98 -4.99 3.31 4.92
C GLY A 98 -4.25 3.06 6.25
N PRO A 99 -4.39 1.87 6.83
CA PRO A 99 -5.20 0.76 6.32
C PRO A 99 -6.70 1.03 6.48
N PHE A 100 -7.49 0.58 5.52
CA PHE A 100 -8.96 0.63 5.56
C PHE A 100 -9.50 -0.79 5.65
N TYR A 101 -10.49 -0.98 6.52
CA TYR A 101 -11.15 -2.26 6.69
C TYR A 101 -12.57 -2.05 7.24
N PRO A 102 -13.53 -2.91 6.88
CA PRO A 102 -14.91 -2.72 7.30
C PRO A 102 -15.09 -2.93 8.81
N SER A 103 -16.08 -2.24 9.39
CA SER A 103 -16.37 -2.27 10.82
C SER A 103 -16.89 -3.62 11.32
N TYR A 104 -17.34 -4.50 10.42
CA TYR A 104 -17.83 -5.84 10.75
C TYR A 104 -16.70 -6.88 10.88
N LEU A 105 -15.43 -6.52 10.64
CA LEU A 105 -14.33 -7.45 10.91
C LEU A 105 -14.21 -7.71 12.41
N PRO A 106 -13.81 -8.93 12.82
CA PRO A 106 -13.62 -9.26 14.22
C PRO A 106 -12.64 -8.28 14.90
N PRO A 107 -12.86 -7.89 16.17
CA PRO A 107 -11.94 -7.00 16.88
C PRO A 107 -10.49 -7.51 16.99
N SER A 108 -10.30 -8.83 16.91
CA SER A 108 -8.99 -9.48 16.92
C SER A 108 -8.29 -9.51 15.56
N TRP A 109 -8.99 -9.14 14.49
CA TRP A 109 -8.42 -9.14 13.14
C TRP A 109 -7.43 -7.99 12.99
N GLN A 110 -6.30 -8.28 12.34
CA GLN A 110 -5.24 -7.30 12.12
C GLN A 110 -5.06 -7.06 10.62
N TRP A 111 -4.92 -5.82 10.19
CA TRP A 111 -4.82 -5.49 8.76
C TRP A 111 -3.66 -6.20 8.05
N THR A 112 -2.61 -6.58 8.77
CA THR A 112 -1.46 -7.33 8.26
C THR A 112 -1.87 -8.73 7.76
N GLN A 113 -2.91 -9.33 8.36
CA GLN A 113 -3.43 -10.66 8.01
C GLN A 113 -3.89 -10.75 6.56
N VAL A 114 -4.35 -9.63 5.97
CA VAL A 114 -4.72 -9.58 4.55
C VAL A 114 -3.57 -10.01 3.62
N PHE A 115 -2.33 -9.76 4.04
CA PHE A 115 -1.12 -10.16 3.30
C PHE A 115 -0.59 -11.50 3.81
N THR A 116 -0.44 -11.67 5.13
CA THR A 116 0.25 -12.83 5.69
C THR A 116 -0.50 -14.14 5.50
N ASP A 117 -1.83 -14.11 5.52
CA ASP A 117 -2.67 -15.30 5.41
C ASP A 117 -2.72 -15.84 3.97
N ARG A 118 -2.31 -15.03 3.00
CA ARG A 118 -2.20 -15.41 1.58
C ARG A 118 -0.82 -15.94 1.21
N ILE A 119 0.14 -15.93 2.14
CA ILE A 119 1.50 -16.45 1.94
C ILE A 119 1.57 -17.86 2.49
N ASP A 120 1.92 -18.82 1.63
CA ASP A 120 1.99 -20.26 1.91
C ASP A 120 3.27 -20.88 1.30
N GLU A 121 3.36 -22.22 1.20
CA GLU A 121 4.52 -22.86 0.57
C GLU A 121 4.77 -22.45 -0.89
N ASN A 122 3.72 -22.05 -1.62
CA ASN A 122 3.75 -21.74 -3.04
C ASN A 122 3.69 -20.23 -3.33
N VAL A 123 2.94 -19.44 -2.56
CA VAL A 123 2.80 -17.98 -2.72
C VAL A 123 3.79 -17.26 -1.82
N LYS A 124 4.68 -16.45 -2.42
CA LYS A 124 5.76 -15.74 -1.69
C LYS A 124 5.70 -14.22 -1.79
N LEU A 125 4.70 -13.68 -2.49
CA LEU A 125 4.46 -12.26 -2.64
C LEU A 125 2.96 -11.99 -2.79
N VAL A 126 2.43 -11.09 -1.97
CA VAL A 126 1.02 -10.70 -1.97
C VAL A 126 0.92 -9.19 -2.14
N GLY A 127 0.27 -8.73 -3.19
CA GLY A 127 0.08 -7.32 -3.48
C GLY A 127 -1.33 -6.81 -3.18
N SER A 128 -1.45 -5.56 -2.73
CA SER A 128 -2.73 -4.86 -2.72
C SER A 128 -3.33 -4.70 -4.12
N SER A 129 -2.47 -4.67 -5.14
CA SER A 129 -2.86 -4.61 -6.55
C SER A 129 -1.90 -5.40 -7.45
N LEU A 130 -2.44 -5.87 -8.58
CA LEU A 130 -1.76 -6.63 -9.61
C LEU A 130 -2.24 -6.18 -11.00
N VAL A 131 -1.29 -5.90 -11.88
CA VAL A 131 -1.51 -5.62 -13.30
C VAL A 131 -0.97 -6.77 -14.15
N CYS A 132 -1.58 -7.07 -15.29
CA CYS A 132 -0.93 -7.88 -16.32
C CYS A 132 -0.36 -6.97 -17.41
N LEU A 133 0.95 -6.97 -17.61
CA LEU A 133 1.57 -6.15 -18.64
C LEU A 133 1.34 -6.74 -20.04
N PRO A 134 1.17 -5.89 -21.08
CA PRO A 134 1.14 -6.33 -22.47
C PRO A 134 2.56 -6.64 -23.00
N PRO A 135 2.68 -7.33 -24.15
CA PRO A 135 3.98 -7.58 -24.78
C PRO A 135 4.79 -6.33 -25.15
N THR A 136 4.12 -5.19 -25.31
CA THR A 136 4.73 -3.90 -25.66
C THR A 136 5.37 -3.18 -24.47
N ASP A 137 5.10 -3.61 -23.24
CA ASP A 137 5.72 -3.01 -22.06
C ASP A 137 7.17 -3.52 -21.89
N LEU A 138 8.07 -2.63 -21.48
CA LEU A 138 9.50 -2.95 -21.25
C LEU A 138 9.71 -4.05 -20.18
N GLY A 139 8.75 -4.23 -19.27
CA GLY A 139 8.74 -5.30 -18.28
C GLY A 139 8.38 -6.68 -18.84
N GLY A 140 8.00 -6.75 -20.12
CA GLY A 140 7.52 -7.96 -20.77
C GLY A 140 6.12 -8.38 -20.29
N PRO A 141 5.45 -9.30 -21.03
CA PRO A 141 4.07 -9.65 -20.73
C PRO A 141 3.94 -10.40 -19.40
N GLY A 142 2.76 -10.29 -18.80
CA GLY A 142 2.35 -11.08 -17.64
C GLY A 142 2.20 -10.28 -16.34
N PRO A 143 1.87 -10.99 -15.25
CA PRO A 143 1.38 -10.36 -14.03
C PRO A 143 2.50 -9.71 -13.21
N ARG A 144 2.24 -8.52 -12.67
CA ARG A 144 3.12 -7.73 -11.80
C ARG A 144 2.32 -7.18 -10.64
N VAL A 145 2.79 -7.42 -9.42
CA VAL A 145 2.33 -6.71 -8.23
C VAL A 145 2.76 -5.25 -8.33
N GLU A 146 1.83 -4.34 -8.12
CA GLU A 146 2.15 -2.91 -8.03
C GLU A 146 2.73 -2.59 -6.65
N SER A 147 3.88 -1.93 -6.61
CA SER A 147 4.78 -1.95 -5.44
C SER A 147 4.38 -0.99 -4.31
N TRP A 148 3.18 -0.42 -4.33
CA TRP A 148 2.78 0.60 -3.36
C TRP A 148 2.31 0.02 -2.02
N ALA A 149 1.82 -1.23 -2.00
CA ALA A 149 1.58 -2.00 -0.79
C ALA A 149 1.67 -3.51 -1.09
N PHE A 150 2.61 -4.20 -0.46
CA PHE A 150 2.79 -5.65 -0.66
C PHE A 150 3.44 -6.31 0.55
N GLY A 151 3.24 -7.63 0.68
CA GLY A 151 3.84 -8.46 1.72
C GLY A 151 4.60 -9.66 1.15
N VAL A 152 5.66 -10.09 1.84
CA VAL A 152 6.47 -11.29 1.55
C VAL A 152 6.83 -12.01 2.86
N ASP A 153 7.13 -13.32 2.80
CA ASP A 153 7.80 -14.02 3.91
C ASP A 153 9.33 -13.88 3.79
N ARG A 154 10.07 -14.56 4.68
CA ARG A 154 11.54 -14.62 4.62
C ARG A 154 12.08 -15.14 3.29
N ILE A 155 11.41 -16.13 2.69
CA ILE A 155 11.84 -16.73 1.42
C ILE A 155 11.63 -15.71 0.30
N GLY A 156 10.44 -15.13 0.21
CA GLY A 156 10.12 -14.08 -0.76
C GLY A 156 11.04 -12.87 -0.63
N LEU A 157 11.31 -12.42 0.60
CA LEU A 157 12.27 -11.33 0.85
C LEU A 157 13.67 -11.68 0.36
N LYS A 158 14.17 -12.88 0.67
CA LYS A 158 15.48 -13.33 0.21
C LYS A 158 15.55 -13.35 -1.32
N THR A 159 14.54 -13.94 -1.97
CA THR A 159 14.44 -14.02 -3.43
C THR A 159 14.52 -12.65 -4.10
N VAL A 160 13.74 -11.67 -3.63
CA VAL A 160 13.76 -10.33 -4.24
C VAL A 160 15.07 -9.59 -3.94
N LEU A 161 15.74 -9.88 -2.82
CA LEU A 161 17.03 -9.29 -2.49
C LEU A 161 18.16 -9.86 -3.33
N ASP A 162 18.19 -11.18 -3.55
CA ASP A 162 19.20 -11.84 -4.40
C ASP A 162 19.13 -11.34 -5.85
N GLU A 163 17.92 -11.06 -6.35
CA GLU A 163 17.68 -10.48 -7.68
C GLU A 163 17.94 -8.96 -7.75
N GLY A 164 18.35 -8.35 -6.63
CA GLY A 164 18.70 -6.93 -6.57
C GLY A 164 17.50 -5.99 -6.75
N VAL A 165 16.27 -6.43 -6.44
CA VAL A 165 15.05 -5.63 -6.63
C VAL A 165 15.15 -4.29 -5.90
N PHE A 166 15.70 -4.28 -4.70
CA PHE A 166 15.86 -3.07 -3.87
C PHE A 166 17.14 -2.26 -4.16
N HIS A 167 17.94 -2.63 -5.18
CA HIS A 167 19.10 -1.82 -5.56
C HIS A 167 18.69 -0.37 -5.91
N VAL A 168 19.49 0.57 -5.42
CA VAL A 168 19.22 2.00 -5.63
C VAL A 168 19.44 2.35 -7.10
N ARG A 169 18.38 2.78 -7.77
CA ARG A 169 18.39 3.18 -9.18
C ARG A 169 18.04 4.65 -9.31
N LYS A 170 18.66 5.35 -10.27
CA LYS A 170 18.43 6.79 -10.48
C LYS A 170 17.35 7.05 -11.52
N CYS A 171 17.31 6.23 -12.55
CA CYS A 171 16.38 6.37 -13.66
C CYS A 171 15.07 5.59 -13.38
N LYS A 172 13.93 6.23 -13.65
CA LYS A 172 12.62 5.67 -13.35
C LYS A 172 12.13 4.66 -14.41
N LEU A 173 12.18 5.04 -15.68
CA LEU A 173 11.47 4.37 -16.79
C LEU A 173 12.37 3.61 -17.78
N CYS A 174 13.69 3.63 -17.59
CA CYS A 174 14.62 2.84 -18.40
C CYS A 174 14.50 1.34 -18.10
N SER A 175 15.06 0.51 -18.99
CA SER A 175 15.07 -0.96 -18.91
C SER A 175 15.78 -1.51 -17.67
N ASP A 176 16.76 -0.79 -17.13
CA ASP A 176 17.43 -1.09 -15.86
C ASP A 176 16.90 -0.26 -14.67
N GLY A 177 15.82 0.49 -14.90
CA GLY A 177 15.28 1.51 -14.00
C GLY A 177 14.42 0.99 -12.86
N ILE A 178 13.92 1.93 -12.06
CA ILE A 178 13.10 1.66 -10.86
C ILE A 178 11.85 0.84 -11.20
N VAL A 179 11.16 1.15 -12.31
CA VAL A 179 9.95 0.43 -12.69
C VAL A 179 10.28 -1.00 -13.16
N VAL A 180 11.17 -1.15 -14.13
CA VAL A 180 11.43 -2.46 -14.75
C VAL A 180 12.17 -3.41 -13.81
N LYS A 181 13.23 -2.94 -13.14
CA LYS A 181 14.06 -3.78 -12.26
C LYS A 181 13.69 -3.72 -10.77
N GLY A 182 12.92 -2.71 -10.37
CA GLY A 182 12.35 -2.64 -9.01
C GLY A 182 10.95 -3.21 -8.99
N GLU A 183 9.96 -2.42 -9.41
CA GLU A 183 8.53 -2.77 -9.32
C GLU A 183 8.19 -4.07 -10.05
N TYR A 184 8.49 -4.17 -11.34
CA TYR A 184 8.26 -5.41 -12.09
C TYR A 184 9.24 -6.53 -11.70
N GLY A 185 10.41 -6.14 -11.21
CA GLY A 185 11.41 -7.05 -10.65
C GLY A 185 10.88 -7.85 -9.46
N LEU A 186 9.98 -7.30 -8.64
CA LEU A 186 9.36 -8.01 -7.52
C LEU A 186 8.72 -9.32 -7.96
N SER A 187 7.79 -9.26 -8.92
CA SER A 187 7.07 -10.45 -9.40
C SER A 187 7.97 -11.35 -10.23
N THR A 188 8.86 -10.76 -11.05
CA THR A 188 9.80 -11.51 -11.89
C THR A 188 10.72 -12.39 -11.04
N ALA A 189 11.28 -11.85 -9.95
CA ALA A 189 12.13 -12.59 -9.02
C ALA A 189 11.41 -13.80 -8.41
N ILE A 190 10.16 -13.59 -7.97
CA ILE A 190 9.34 -14.66 -7.36
C ILE A 190 9.03 -15.76 -8.36
N PHE A 191 8.68 -15.41 -9.60
CA PHE A 191 8.44 -16.40 -10.66
C PHE A 191 9.72 -17.15 -11.07
N ASN A 192 10.86 -16.48 -11.17
CA ASN A 192 12.15 -17.10 -11.50
C ASN A 192 12.57 -18.12 -10.44
N ALA A 193 12.25 -17.87 -9.17
CA ALA A 193 12.47 -18.81 -8.07
C ALA A 193 11.44 -19.96 -8.03
N GLY A 194 10.55 -20.05 -9.01
CA GLY A 194 9.55 -21.11 -9.12
C GLY A 194 8.32 -20.92 -8.22
N TYR A 195 8.18 -19.80 -7.53
CA TYR A 195 7.03 -19.50 -6.67
C TYR A 195 5.92 -18.76 -7.41
N ASN A 196 4.77 -18.65 -6.77
CA ASN A 196 3.61 -17.90 -7.23
C ASN A 196 3.48 -16.57 -6.47
N ILE A 197 2.64 -15.68 -7.01
CA ILE A 197 2.21 -14.45 -6.36
C ILE A 197 0.71 -14.51 -6.06
N ALA A 198 0.19 -13.59 -5.26
CA ALA A 198 -1.24 -13.38 -5.08
C ALA A 198 -1.57 -11.89 -4.98
N THR A 199 -2.85 -11.58 -5.07
CA THR A 199 -3.40 -10.26 -4.81
C THR A 199 -4.68 -10.37 -3.98
N ILE A 200 -5.01 -9.29 -3.30
CA ILE A 200 -6.25 -9.15 -2.51
C ILE A 200 -7.38 -8.49 -3.31
N MET A 201 -7.15 -8.17 -4.59
CA MET A 201 -8.19 -7.70 -5.52
C MET A 201 -9.30 -8.74 -5.66
N SER A 202 -10.53 -8.32 -5.44
CA SER A 202 -11.74 -9.14 -5.48
C SER A 202 -12.13 -9.60 -6.88
N MET A 203 -11.70 -8.90 -7.94
CA MET A 203 -11.96 -9.36 -9.32
C MET A 203 -11.29 -10.70 -9.65
N TYR A 204 -10.34 -11.15 -8.82
CA TYR A 204 -9.60 -12.39 -9.03
C TYR A 204 -9.86 -13.39 -7.89
N PRO A 205 -10.30 -14.63 -8.19
CA PRO A 205 -10.47 -15.64 -7.16
C PRO A 205 -9.14 -16.01 -6.49
N VAL A 206 -9.25 -16.49 -5.25
CA VAL A 206 -8.11 -17.00 -4.49
C VAL A 206 -7.53 -18.25 -5.17
N GLY A 207 -6.21 -18.41 -5.14
CA GLY A 207 -5.53 -19.61 -5.63
C GLY A 207 -5.18 -19.62 -7.12
N ILE A 208 -5.35 -18.50 -7.84
CA ILE A 208 -4.89 -18.40 -9.23
C ILE A 208 -3.37 -18.67 -9.32
N ASN A 209 -2.99 -19.56 -10.24
CA ASN A 209 -1.60 -19.80 -10.58
C ASN A 209 -1.14 -18.82 -11.67
N TRP A 210 -0.64 -17.66 -11.25
CA TRP A 210 -0.22 -16.56 -12.12
C TRP A 210 0.96 -16.88 -13.04
N ARG A 211 1.67 -18.00 -12.80
CA ARG A 211 2.67 -18.54 -13.72
C ARG A 211 2.06 -19.01 -15.05
N LYS A 212 0.76 -19.35 -15.08
CA LYS A 212 0.09 -19.82 -16.29
C LYS A 212 -0.27 -18.65 -17.21
N ARG A 213 0.19 -18.73 -18.47
CA ARG A 213 -0.04 -17.70 -19.50
C ARG A 213 -1.50 -17.39 -19.80
N VAL A 214 -2.41 -18.33 -19.55
CA VAL A 214 -3.86 -18.11 -19.71
C VAL A 214 -4.38 -16.92 -18.87
N HIS A 215 -3.69 -16.58 -17.77
CA HIS A 215 -4.08 -15.45 -16.90
C HIS A 215 -3.38 -14.12 -17.24
N TRP A 216 -2.51 -14.08 -18.27
CA TRP A 216 -1.64 -12.91 -18.53
C TRP A 216 -2.32 -11.75 -19.27
N LYS A 217 -3.63 -11.84 -19.48
CA LYS A 217 -4.48 -10.75 -20.03
C LYS A 217 -5.43 -10.18 -18.97
N CYS A 218 -5.12 -10.38 -17.69
CA CYS A 218 -5.96 -9.92 -16.59
C CYS A 218 -6.22 -8.41 -16.67
N ASN A 219 -7.44 -8.00 -16.30
CA ASN A 219 -7.94 -6.63 -16.41
C ASN A 219 -7.64 -5.98 -17.79
N ASN A 220 -7.75 -6.75 -18.87
CA ASN A 220 -7.48 -6.30 -20.24
C ASN A 220 -6.10 -5.62 -20.40
N ASN A 221 -5.10 -6.13 -19.69
CA ASN A 221 -3.75 -5.56 -19.64
C ASN A 221 -3.68 -4.08 -19.21
N THR A 222 -4.68 -3.62 -18.46
CA THR A 222 -4.78 -2.26 -17.96
C THR A 222 -4.34 -2.20 -16.50
N HIS A 223 -3.55 -1.18 -16.14
CA HIS A 223 -3.21 -0.92 -14.73
C HIS A 223 -4.49 -0.59 -13.95
N PRO A 224 -4.85 -1.37 -12.93
CA PRO A 224 -6.09 -1.14 -12.18
C PRO A 224 -5.99 0.04 -11.20
N SER A 225 -4.77 0.54 -10.93
CA SER A 225 -4.51 1.65 -10.01
C SER A 225 -4.71 3.05 -10.61
N ARG A 226 -5.62 3.21 -11.58
CA ARG A 226 -6.11 4.51 -12.03
C ARG A 226 -7.63 4.58 -11.87
N HIS A 227 -8.14 5.79 -11.75
CA HIS A 227 -9.58 6.01 -11.67
C HIS A 227 -10.28 5.45 -12.91
N GLY A 228 -11.28 4.58 -12.72
CA GLY A 228 -12.07 3.96 -13.80
C GLY A 228 -11.36 2.83 -14.57
N THR A 229 -10.17 2.40 -14.14
CA THR A 229 -9.38 1.39 -14.87
C THR A 229 -9.37 0.01 -14.25
N TYR A 230 -10.10 -0.16 -13.15
CA TYR A 230 -10.31 -1.44 -12.50
C TYR A 230 -11.67 -1.97 -12.97
N ASP A 231 -11.71 -2.59 -14.16
CA ASP A 231 -12.96 -3.03 -14.81
C ASP A 231 -14.07 -1.95 -14.82
N ASN A 232 -13.74 -0.76 -15.37
CA ASN A 232 -14.60 0.42 -15.43
C ASN A 232 -14.99 1.04 -14.07
N ILE A 233 -14.45 0.53 -12.96
CA ILE A 233 -14.58 1.15 -11.63
C ILE A 233 -13.21 1.62 -11.10
N SER A 234 -13.22 2.18 -9.90
CA SER A 234 -12.02 2.45 -9.11
C SER A 234 -11.88 1.43 -7.98
N MET A 235 -10.66 1.09 -7.59
CA MET A 235 -10.41 0.27 -6.40
C MET A 235 -11.12 0.85 -5.17
N HIS A 236 -11.89 0.01 -4.48
CA HIS A 236 -12.56 0.41 -3.26
C HIS A 236 -11.60 0.30 -2.05
N PRO A 237 -11.55 1.28 -1.13
CA PRO A 237 -10.62 1.24 0.00
C PRO A 237 -10.69 -0.01 0.87
N PHE A 238 -11.88 -0.56 1.11
CA PHE A 238 -12.05 -1.79 1.90
C PHE A 238 -11.63 -3.08 1.19
N GLU A 239 -11.36 -3.03 -0.11
CA GLU A 239 -10.91 -4.19 -0.87
C GLU A 239 -9.39 -4.32 -0.84
N THR A 240 -8.68 -3.21 -1.09
CA THR A 240 -7.22 -3.24 -1.27
C THR A 240 -6.44 -2.79 -0.03
N VAL A 241 -7.15 -2.45 1.06
CA VAL A 241 -6.67 -2.01 2.38
C VAL A 241 -5.88 -0.70 2.36
N PHE A 242 -5.00 -0.51 1.39
CA PHE A 242 -4.32 0.73 1.09
C PHE A 242 -4.70 1.17 -0.31
N VAL A 243 -4.86 2.48 -0.53
CA VAL A 243 -5.16 3.02 -1.86
C VAL A 243 -4.18 4.13 -2.19
N LYS A 244 -3.71 4.16 -3.44
CA LYS A 244 -2.76 5.15 -3.94
C LYS A 244 -3.42 6.53 -4.11
N ALA A 245 -3.39 7.33 -3.04
CA ALA A 245 -4.01 8.65 -3.00
C ALA A 245 -3.39 9.65 -3.98
N SER A 246 -2.09 9.56 -4.27
CA SER A 246 -1.42 10.47 -5.21
C SER A 246 -1.97 10.40 -6.64
N TRP A 247 -2.68 9.33 -6.99
CA TRP A 247 -3.32 9.14 -8.30
C TRP A 247 -4.82 9.38 -8.28
N LYS A 248 -5.37 9.91 -7.17
CA LYS A 248 -6.81 10.16 -6.97
C LYS A 248 -7.69 8.92 -7.21
N VAL A 249 -7.14 7.72 -6.97
CA VAL A 249 -7.88 6.45 -7.12
C VAL A 249 -9.01 6.41 -6.08
N GLY A 250 -10.23 6.11 -6.51
CA GLY A 250 -11.37 5.94 -5.62
C GLY A 250 -11.90 7.22 -4.98
N GLU A 251 -11.53 8.41 -5.46
CA GLU A 251 -12.22 9.64 -5.04
C GLU A 251 -13.67 9.69 -5.57
N PRO A 252 -14.63 10.28 -4.84
CA PRO A 252 -14.47 10.98 -3.55
C PRO A 252 -14.44 10.07 -2.31
N HIS A 253 -14.69 8.77 -2.47
CA HIS A 253 -14.79 7.81 -1.38
C HIS A 253 -13.52 7.74 -0.54
N LEU A 254 -12.35 7.71 -1.19
CA LEU A 254 -11.06 7.66 -0.50
C LEU A 254 -10.90 8.83 0.49
N SER A 255 -11.24 10.05 0.09
CA SER A 255 -11.18 11.21 0.98
C SER A 255 -12.17 11.11 2.15
N ALA A 256 -13.39 10.64 1.91
CA ALA A 256 -14.37 10.42 2.97
C ALA A 256 -13.88 9.39 4.01
N TYR A 257 -13.47 8.20 3.57
CA TYR A 257 -12.93 7.16 4.44
C TYR A 257 -11.69 7.61 5.20
N THR A 258 -10.79 8.35 4.54
CA THR A 258 -9.61 8.93 5.19
C THR A 258 -10.00 9.84 6.36
N ARG A 259 -10.95 10.76 6.15
CA ARG A 259 -11.42 11.66 7.21
C ARG A 259 -12.05 10.88 8.35
N TRP A 260 -12.91 9.90 8.06
CA TRP A 260 -13.59 9.12 9.08
C TRP A 260 -12.61 8.32 9.93
N PHE A 261 -11.65 7.63 9.30
CA PHE A 261 -10.65 6.83 9.98
C PHE A 261 -9.72 7.69 10.86
N LEU A 262 -9.29 8.86 10.38
CA LEU A 262 -8.51 9.80 11.17
C LEU A 262 -9.32 10.40 12.34
N ALA A 263 -10.60 10.68 12.13
CA ALA A 263 -11.47 11.17 13.19
C ALA A 263 -11.63 10.10 14.29
N HIS A 264 -11.91 8.84 13.92
CA HIS A 264 -11.99 7.72 14.85
C HIS A 264 -10.67 7.49 15.59
N SER A 265 -9.51 7.55 14.91
CA SER A 265 -8.20 7.41 15.56
C SER A 265 -7.92 8.52 16.58
N ASN A 266 -8.53 9.70 16.39
CA ASN A 266 -8.47 10.82 17.31
C ASN A 266 -9.63 10.83 18.33
N GLY A 267 -10.39 9.74 18.45
CA GLY A 267 -11.48 9.62 19.43
C GLY A 267 -12.77 10.36 19.08
N HIS A 268 -12.94 10.85 17.86
CA HIS A 268 -14.15 11.53 17.41
C HIS A 268 -15.16 10.51 16.87
N ALA A 269 -16.42 10.60 17.27
CA ALA A 269 -17.48 9.68 16.85
C ALA A 269 -18.05 9.94 15.44
N ASN A 270 -17.70 11.07 14.80
CA ASN A 270 -18.29 11.54 13.54
C ASN A 270 -19.83 11.70 13.56
N THR A 271 -20.44 11.79 14.73
CA THR A 271 -21.89 12.00 14.91
C THR A 271 -22.29 13.47 15.03
N GLN A 272 -21.32 14.38 15.04
CA GLN A 272 -21.53 15.82 15.15
C GLN A 272 -21.76 16.40 13.76
N GLY A 273 -23.04 16.54 13.37
CA GLY A 273 -23.46 17.15 12.10
C GLY A 273 -24.58 18.16 12.30
N LEU A 274 -24.79 19.01 11.31
CA LEU A 274 -25.95 19.92 11.24
C LEU A 274 -26.99 19.34 10.29
N TYR A 275 -28.27 19.64 10.53
CA TYR A 275 -29.34 19.25 9.63
C TYR A 275 -29.16 19.92 8.26
N ALA A 276 -28.89 19.12 7.23
CA ALA A 276 -28.72 19.57 5.86
C ALA A 276 -30.06 19.50 5.11
N ASP A 277 -30.96 20.46 5.36
CA ASP A 277 -32.34 20.45 4.86
C ASP A 277 -32.46 20.14 3.36
N LYS A 278 -31.66 20.84 2.52
CA LYS A 278 -31.65 20.61 1.07
C LYS A 278 -31.33 19.15 0.70
N MET A 279 -30.29 18.57 1.31
CA MET A 279 -29.86 17.20 1.03
C MET A 279 -30.85 16.16 1.56
N TYR A 280 -31.44 16.40 2.73
CA TYR A 280 -32.46 15.53 3.31
C TYR A 280 -33.72 15.48 2.42
N ARG A 281 -34.21 16.64 1.98
CA ARG A 281 -35.37 16.73 1.08
C ARG A 281 -35.08 16.05 -0.25
N TYR A 282 -33.89 16.24 -0.82
CA TYR A 282 -33.49 15.51 -2.03
C TYR A 282 -33.50 14.00 -1.81
N ALA A 283 -32.81 13.50 -0.78
CA ALA A 283 -32.64 12.07 -0.51
C ALA A 283 -33.97 11.33 -0.22
N THR A 284 -35.01 12.06 0.19
CA THR A 284 -36.36 11.53 0.45
C THR A 284 -37.36 11.81 -0.67
N SER A 285 -36.93 12.48 -1.75
CA SER A 285 -37.79 12.84 -2.88
C SER A 285 -37.93 11.69 -3.89
N GLN A 286 -39.02 11.72 -4.65
CA GLN A 286 -39.23 10.84 -5.81
C GLN A 286 -38.12 11.02 -6.87
N LEU A 287 -37.60 12.25 -7.03
CA LEU A 287 -36.48 12.54 -7.92
C LEU A 287 -35.25 11.67 -7.60
N ALA A 288 -34.92 11.45 -6.34
CA ALA A 288 -33.79 10.58 -5.97
C ALA A 288 -34.00 9.10 -6.33
N GLN A 289 -35.25 8.67 -6.58
CA GLN A 289 -35.58 7.31 -7.00
C GLN A 289 -35.67 7.17 -8.53
N GLU A 290 -35.94 8.27 -9.23
CA GLU A 290 -36.17 8.32 -10.68
C GLU A 290 -34.93 8.64 -11.51
N ILE A 291 -33.88 9.21 -10.90
CA ILE A 291 -32.64 9.47 -11.64
C ILE A 291 -31.95 8.13 -11.94
N ASP A 292 -31.99 7.75 -13.22
CA ASP A 292 -31.17 6.70 -13.81
C ASP A 292 -29.76 7.28 -14.06
N ILE A 293 -28.83 7.00 -13.14
CA ILE A 293 -27.51 7.65 -13.12
C ILE A 293 -26.53 6.85 -13.98
N ASP A 294 -26.60 7.03 -15.31
CA ASP A 294 -25.59 6.50 -16.24
C ASP A 294 -24.33 7.40 -16.33
N ALA A 295 -24.21 8.40 -15.44
CA ALA A 295 -23.04 9.27 -15.35
C ALA A 295 -22.73 9.62 -13.89
N ASP A 296 -21.52 9.31 -13.44
CA ASP A 296 -20.94 9.60 -12.11
C ASP A 296 -21.29 11.02 -11.59
N LEU A 297 -22.43 11.15 -10.90
CA LEU A 297 -23.03 12.42 -10.47
C LEU A 297 -22.43 13.01 -9.18
N PHE A 298 -21.20 12.64 -8.81
CA PHE A 298 -20.53 13.22 -7.63
C PHE A 298 -20.11 14.70 -7.79
N LYS A 299 -20.65 15.41 -8.79
CA LYS A 299 -20.66 16.88 -8.85
C LYS A 299 -21.96 17.43 -8.26
N VAL A 300 -22.15 17.32 -6.94
CA VAL A 300 -23.05 18.24 -6.22
C VAL A 300 -22.21 19.44 -5.74
N ASP A 301 -21.61 20.13 -6.70
CA ASP A 301 -21.00 21.45 -6.54
C ASP A 301 -21.56 22.34 -7.66
N SER A 302 -22.89 22.48 -7.71
CA SER A 302 -23.54 23.53 -8.51
C SER A 302 -25.03 23.65 -8.19
N PHE A 303 -25.37 24.00 -6.95
CA PHE A 303 -26.62 24.70 -6.68
C PHE A 303 -26.31 25.83 -5.70
N SER A 304 -26.02 27.00 -6.30
CA SER A 304 -26.06 28.32 -5.68
C SER A 304 -27.34 28.51 -4.86
#